data_AF-A0A7C7A4A0-F1
#
_entry.id   AF-A0A7C7A4A0-F1
#
_cell.length_a   1.000
_cell.length_b   1.000
_cell.length_c   1.000
_cell.angle_alpha   90.00
_cell.angle_beta   90.00
_cell.angle_gamma   90.00
#
_symmetry.space_group_name_H-M   'P 1'
#
loop_
_entity.id
_entity.type
_entity.pdbx_description
1 polymer ?
#
loop_
_entity_poly.entity_id
_entity_poly.type
_entity_poly.pdbx_seq_one_letter_code
_entity_poly.pdbx_strand_id
1 'polypeptide(L)'
;MTVNTPRAHVVLRYGICSMAAGAKDVLNTFKREIEQKNILDVELKLTGCIGLCSMEPLLDVSMEGLPTVTYCLVTPEKVCGIIFHHILNRTIIQEWVIPNI
;
A
#
# COMPACT_ATOMS: atom_id res chain seq x y z
N MET A 1 -22.55 -2.39 -18.82
CA MET A 1 -21.07 -2.44 -18.87
C MET A 1 -20.58 -2.29 -17.44
N THR A 2 -20.37 -3.41 -16.74
CA THR A 2 -19.86 -3.35 -15.37
C THR A 2 -18.36 -3.18 -15.49
N VAL A 3 -17.89 -1.94 -15.41
CA VAL A 3 -16.47 -1.67 -15.23
C VAL A 3 -16.08 -2.30 -13.89
N ASN A 4 -15.34 -3.39 -13.94
CA ASN A 4 -14.73 -4.00 -12.76
C ASN A 4 -13.54 -3.11 -12.40
N THR A 5 -13.84 -1.93 -11.84
CA THR A 5 -12.82 -1.02 -11.32
C THR A 5 -12.32 -1.65 -10.02
N PRO A 6 -11.01 -1.92 -9.87
CA PRO A 6 -10.51 -2.47 -8.62
C PRO A 6 -10.80 -1.48 -7.49
N ARG A 7 -11.34 -2.01 -6.40
CA ARG A 7 -11.82 -1.27 -5.23
C ARG A 7 -10.68 -0.55 -4.50
N ALA A 8 -9.43 -1.03 -4.65
CA ALA A 8 -8.23 -0.33 -4.23
C ALA A 8 -7.08 -0.49 -5.25
N HIS A 9 -6.43 0.62 -5.58
CA HIS A 9 -5.16 0.68 -6.26
C HIS A 9 -4.06 0.96 -5.24
N VAL A 10 -3.11 0.05 -5.13
CA VAL A 10 -1.98 0.14 -4.20
C VAL A 10 -0.70 0.23 -5.01
N VAL A 11 0.12 1.22 -4.70
CA VAL A 11 1.41 1.43 -5.35
C VAL A 11 2.50 1.36 -4.30
N LEU A 12 3.35 0.35 -4.40
CA LEU A 12 4.56 0.24 -3.59
C LEU A 12 5.69 0.96 -4.32
N ARG A 13 6.24 2.01 -3.69
CA ARG A 13 7.44 2.67 -4.21
C ARG A 13 8.66 1.83 -3.89
N TYR A 14 9.32 1.37 -4.94
CA TYR A 14 10.41 0.41 -4.94
C TYR A 14 11.62 1.02 -5.66
N GLY A 15 12.65 1.32 -4.89
CA GLY A 15 13.96 1.78 -5.32
C GLY A 15 15.08 0.82 -4.93
N ILE A 16 16.30 1.12 -5.37
CA ILE A 16 17.51 0.37 -5.02
C ILE A 16 17.76 0.41 -3.49
N CYS A 17 17.45 1.54 -2.85
CA CYS A 17 17.56 1.70 -1.39
C CYS A 17 16.49 0.90 -0.63
N SER A 18 15.28 0.76 -1.18
CA SER A 18 14.16 0.05 -0.55
C SER A 18 14.29 -1.48 -0.62
N MET A 19 15.15 -2.02 -1.49
CA MET A 19 15.54 -3.44 -1.47
C MET A 19 16.25 -3.84 -0.18
N ALA A 20 17.09 -2.96 0.37
CA ALA A 20 17.79 -3.20 1.63
C ALA A 20 16.90 -2.94 2.86
N ALA A 21 15.84 -2.12 2.71
CA ALA A 21 14.94 -1.72 3.78
C ALA A 21 13.74 -2.67 4.00
N GLY A 22 13.64 -3.79 3.27
CA GLY A 22 12.57 -4.78 3.48
C GLY A 22 11.31 -4.58 2.63
N ALA A 23 11.35 -3.79 1.55
CA ALA A 23 10.20 -3.62 0.65
C ALA A 23 9.75 -4.95 0.00
N LYS A 24 10.67 -5.92 -0.14
CA LYS A 24 10.35 -7.27 -0.62
C LYS A 24 9.44 -8.02 0.37
N ASP A 25 9.66 -7.86 1.67
CA ASP A 25 8.85 -8.51 2.71
C ASP A 25 7.47 -7.87 2.81
N VAL A 26 7.39 -6.55 2.65
CA VAL A 26 6.13 -5.80 2.50
C VAL A 26 5.34 -6.32 1.30
N LEU A 27 5.98 -6.45 0.13
CA LEU A 27 5.37 -6.97 -1.09
C LEU A 27 4.83 -8.39 -0.91
N ASN A 28 5.65 -9.29 -0.33
CA ASN A 28 5.27 -10.68 -0.10
C ASN A 28 4.11 -10.79 0.90
N THR A 29 4.18 -10.04 2.00
CA THR A 29 3.13 -9.99 3.02
C THR A 29 1.83 -9.47 2.42
N PHE A 30 1.88 -8.40 1.63
CA PHE A 30 0.72 -7.85 0.96
C PHE A 30 0.04 -8.89 0.06
N LYS A 31 0.80 -9.55 -0.82
CA LYS A 31 0.29 -10.59 -1.71
C LYS A 31 -0.33 -11.76 -0.94
N ARG A 32 0.34 -12.21 0.12
CA ARG A 32 -0.16 -13.29 0.96
C ARG A 32 -1.48 -12.92 1.64
N GLU A 33 -1.59 -11.72 2.19
CA GLU A 33 -2.79 -11.27 2.89
C GLU A 33 -3.98 -11.12 1.94
N ILE A 34 -3.80 -10.55 0.74
CA ILE A 34 -4.90 -10.45 -0.24
C ILE A 34 -5.35 -11.83 -0.72
N GLU A 35 -4.42 -12.77 -0.90
CA GLU A 35 -4.73 -14.14 -1.31
C GLU A 35 -5.45 -14.89 -0.20
N GLN A 36 -4.94 -14.84 1.04
CA GLN A 36 -5.55 -15.49 2.19
C GLN A 36 -6.95 -14.96 2.50
N LYS A 37 -7.17 -13.65 2.33
CA LYS A 37 -8.48 -13.01 2.56
C LYS A 37 -9.38 -13.01 1.32
N ASN A 38 -8.95 -13.63 0.22
CA ASN A 38 -9.67 -13.67 -1.06
C ASN A 38 -10.12 -12.27 -1.54
N ILE A 39 -9.24 -11.27 -1.40
CA ILE A 39 -9.51 -9.90 -1.82
C ILE A 39 -9.15 -9.80 -3.31
N LEU A 40 -10.17 -9.88 -4.17
CA LEU A 40 -9.99 -9.93 -5.63
C LEU A 40 -9.90 -8.54 -6.28
N ASP A 41 -10.43 -7.51 -5.63
CA ASP A 41 -10.55 -6.15 -6.19
C ASP A 41 -9.39 -5.22 -5.76
N VAL A 42 -8.17 -5.74 -5.64
CA VAL A 42 -6.98 -4.95 -5.27
C VAL A 42 -5.89 -5.10 -6.32
N GLU A 43 -5.45 -3.98 -6.88
CA GLU A 43 -4.32 -3.94 -7.80
C GLU A 43 -3.07 -3.46 -7.06
N LEU A 44 -1.99 -4.26 -7.04
CA LEU A 44 -0.70 -3.85 -6.50
C LEU A 44 0.30 -3.59 -7.64
N LYS A 45 0.79 -2.35 -7.73
CA LYS A 45 1.83 -1.93 -8.69
C LYS A 45 3.13 -1.57 -7.99
N LEU A 46 4.24 -1.79 -8.69
CA LEU A 46 5.56 -1.35 -8.28
C LEU A 46 5.91 -0.09 -9.06
N THR A 47 6.32 0.96 -8.36
CA THR A 47 6.82 2.20 -8.98
C THR A 47 8.24 2.49 -8.51
N GLY A 48 8.97 3.35 -9.23
CA GLY A 48 10.35 3.71 -8.91
C GLY A 48 10.52 4.55 -7.63
N CYS A 49 11.76 4.79 -7.24
CA CYS A 49 12.09 5.70 -6.13
C CYS A 49 11.78 7.15 -6.49
N ILE A 50 11.31 7.92 -5.51
CA ILE A 50 11.05 9.37 -5.65
C ILE A 50 12.01 10.24 -4.83
N GLY A 51 13.13 9.69 -4.36
CA GLY A 51 14.14 10.43 -3.62
C GLY A 51 13.84 10.62 -2.12
N LEU A 52 12.82 9.94 -1.58
CA LEU A 52 12.47 9.93 -0.15
C LEU A 52 13.04 8.71 0.59
N CYS A 53 14.34 8.43 0.41
CA CYS A 53 14.96 7.20 0.92
C CYS A 53 14.85 7.01 2.45
N SER A 54 14.73 8.09 3.23
CA SER A 54 14.63 8.02 4.69
C SER A 54 13.25 7.56 5.22
N MET A 55 12.22 7.56 4.37
CA MET A 55 10.85 7.21 4.75
C MET A 55 10.33 5.95 4.05
N GLU A 56 11.19 5.28 3.28
CA GLU A 56 10.89 4.02 2.63
C GLU A 56 10.73 2.88 3.66
N PRO A 57 9.92 1.84 3.37
CA PRO A 57 9.09 1.68 2.18
C PRO A 57 7.84 2.58 2.18
N LEU A 58 7.49 3.12 1.01
CA LEU A 58 6.30 3.95 0.81
C LEU A 58 5.21 3.16 0.10
N LEU A 59 3.97 3.26 0.58
CA LEU A 59 2.80 2.58 0.01
C LEU A 59 1.69 3.58 -0.24
N ASP A 60 1.46 3.94 -1.50
CA ASP A 60 0.32 4.75 -1.89
C ASP A 60 -0.92 3.86 -1.99
N VAL A 61 -2.03 4.28 -1.40
CA VAL A 61 -3.32 3.59 -1.48
C VAL A 61 -4.37 4.57 -1.97
N SER A 62 -4.99 4.23 -3.10
CA SER A 62 -6.10 4.98 -3.70
C SER A 62 -7.32 4.07 -3.79
N MET A 63 -8.47 4.58 -3.34
CA MET A 63 -9.73 3.85 -3.34
C MET A 63 -10.86 4.76 -3.81
N GLU A 64 -11.87 4.19 -4.46
CA GLU A 64 -13.03 4.98 -4.90
C GLU A 64 -13.74 5.64 -3.70
N GLY A 65 -13.95 6.95 -3.80
CA GLY A 65 -14.62 7.75 -2.76
C GLY A 65 -13.78 8.05 -1.51
N LEU A 66 -12.49 7.70 -1.50
CA LEU A 66 -11.53 8.11 -0.46
C LEU A 66 -10.39 8.91 -1.08
N PRO A 67 -9.78 9.85 -0.32
CA PRO A 67 -8.57 10.52 -0.79
C PRO A 67 -7.43 9.50 -0.93
N THR A 68 -6.61 9.68 -1.96
CA THR A 68 -5.34 8.95 -2.09
C THR A 68 -4.43 9.34 -0.94
N VAL A 69 -3.84 8.36 -0.27
CA VAL A 69 -2.92 8.56 0.85
C VAL A 69 -1.66 7.75 0.68
N THR A 70 -0.54 8.29 1.16
CA THR A 70 0.77 7.63 1.11
C THR A 70 1.20 7.24 2.51
N TYR A 71 1.32 5.94 2.76
CA TYR A 71 1.86 5.40 3.99
C TYR A 71 3.39 5.32 3.93
N CYS A 72 4.04 5.58 5.06
CA CYS A 72 5.50 5.53 5.16
C CYS A 72 6.02 4.59 6.25
N LEU A 73 7.32 4.28 6.14
CA LEU A 73 8.00 3.31 7.00
C LEU A 73 7.15 2.05 7.12
N VAL A 74 6.66 1.57 5.98
CA VAL A 74 5.70 0.47 5.92
C VAL A 74 6.44 -0.82 6.25
N THR A 75 5.97 -1.50 7.28
CA THR A 75 6.46 -2.83 7.69
C THR A 75 5.43 -3.90 7.32
N PRO A 76 5.82 -5.19 7.30
CA PRO A 76 4.87 -6.30 7.13
C PRO A 76 3.66 -6.23 8.08
N GLU A 77 3.87 -5.80 9.33
CA GLU A 77 2.78 -5.65 10.31
C GLU A 77 1.83 -4.50 9.95
N LYS A 78 2.38 -3.35 9.52
CA LYS A 78 1.57 -2.22 9.05
C LYS A 78 0.77 -2.59 7.81
N VAL A 79 1.30 -3.44 6.92
CA VAL A 79 0.55 -3.92 5.75
C VAL A 79 -0.75 -4.61 6.18
N CYS A 80 -0.69 -5.52 7.15
CA CYS A 80 -1.89 -6.19 7.66
C CYS A 80 -2.92 -5.17 8.21
N GLY A 81 -2.44 -4.15 8.93
CA GLY A 81 -3.26 -3.04 9.41
C GLY A 81 -3.89 -2.22 8.28
N ILE A 82 -3.11 -1.86 7.25
CA ILE A 82 -3.59 -1.11 6.08
C ILE A 82 -4.65 -1.91 5.33
N ILE A 83 -4.44 -3.20 5.10
CA ILE A 83 -5.42 -4.06 4.44
C ILE A 83 -6.71 -4.13 5.26
N PHE A 84 -6.61 -4.35 6.57
CA PHE A 84 -7.79 -4.45 7.43
C PHE A 84 -8.53 -3.11 7.58
N HIS A 85 -7.87 -2.05 8.03
CA HIS A 85 -8.54 -0.78 8.30
C HIS A 85 -8.88 -0.02 7.01
N HIS A 86 -7.93 0.12 6.09
CA HIS A 86 -8.12 0.95 4.92
C HIS A 86 -8.84 0.20 3.79
N ILE A 87 -8.34 -0.95 3.36
CA ILE A 87 -8.90 -1.66 2.20
C ILE A 87 -10.26 -2.30 2.53
N LEU A 88 -10.38 -3.00 3.66
CA LEU A 88 -11.63 -3.67 4.04
C LEU A 88 -12.63 -2.72 4.71
N ASN A 89 -12.18 -1.93 5.69
CA ASN A 89 -13.07 -1.07 6.49
C ASN A 89 -13.14 0.39 6.01
N ARG A 90 -12.49 0.75 4.89
CA ARG A 90 -12.50 2.11 4.31
C ARG A 90 -12.09 3.21 5.31
N THR A 91 -11.22 2.86 6.26
CA THR A 91 -10.75 3.73 7.34
C THR A 91 -9.25 4.00 7.19
N ILE A 92 -8.89 5.26 6.95
CA ILE A 92 -7.50 5.68 6.79
C ILE A 92 -6.82 5.80 8.15
N ILE A 93 -5.65 5.19 8.28
CA ILE A 93 -4.82 5.29 9.50
C ILE A 93 -3.95 6.55 9.38
N GLN A 94 -4.51 7.71 9.73
CA GLN A 94 -3.86 9.03 9.57
C GLN A 94 -2.47 9.10 10.22
N GLU A 95 -2.26 8.36 11.31
CA GLU A 95 -0.97 8.31 12.04
C GLU A 95 0.20 7.75 11.21
N TRP A 96 -0.10 6.96 10.17
CA TRP A 96 0.92 6.34 9.32
C TRP A 96 1.05 7.02 7.95
N VAL A 97 0.19 8.00 7.68
CA VAL A 97 0.15 8.73 6.41
C VAL A 97 1.14 9.90 6.46
N ILE A 98 1.90 10.09 5.38
CA ILE A 98 2.67 11.32 5.19
C ILE A 98 1.68 12.43 4.81
N PRO A 99 1.58 13.51 5.60
CA PRO A 99 0.80 14.67 5.19
C PRO A 99 1.50 15.40 4.04
N ASN A 100 0.75 15.85 3.04
CA ASN A 100 1.19 16.79 1.99
C ASN A 100 2.18 16.23 0.92
N ILE A 101 1.92 15.02 0.38
CA ILE A 101 2.64 14.46 -0.77
C ILE A 101 1.74 14.25 -1.99
#